data_AF-A0AAI9RRQ9-F1
#
_entry.id   AF-A0AAI9RRQ9-F1
#
_cell.length_a   1.000
_cell.length_b   1.000
_cell.length_c   1.000
_cell.angle_alpha   90.00
_cell.angle_beta   90.00
_cell.angle_gamma   90.00
#
_symmetry.space_group_name_H-M   'P 1'
#
loop_
_entity.id
_entity.type
_entity.pdbx_description
1 polymer ?
#
loop_
_entity_poly.entity_id
_entity_poly.type
_entity_poly.pdbx_seq_one_letter_code
_entity_poly.pdbx_strand_id
1 'polypeptide(L)'
;METDTDSLVTFLIAFGVPIAMMTWAYFKMNATDQQSVKSDFTSPKFLVSMGSFALGAFLIEFSDTFAVPMIKTMGLVLLIIGGIGSSIVTWKASKVRSLLILGLFALMVFFHVS
;
A
#
# COMPACT_ATOMS: atom_id res chain seq x y z
N MET A 1 23.64 -8.76 7.01
CA MET A 1 22.39 -8.00 7.11
C MET A 1 22.13 -7.87 8.59
N GLU A 2 22.40 -6.69 9.16
CA GLU A 2 22.12 -6.43 10.58
C GLU A 2 20.79 -5.67 10.59
N THR A 3 19.70 -6.40 10.87
CA THR A 3 18.36 -5.83 10.95
C THR A 3 18.17 -5.27 12.34
N ASP A 4 17.92 -3.97 12.43
CA ASP A 4 17.57 -3.32 13.68
C ASP A 4 16.27 -3.92 14.24
N THR A 5 16.30 -4.27 15.53
CA THR A 5 15.16 -4.97 16.16
C THR A 5 13.96 -4.05 16.27
N ASP A 6 14.17 -2.75 16.50
CA ASP A 6 13.09 -1.77 16.63
C ASP A 6 12.40 -1.55 15.27
N SER A 7 13.17 -1.44 14.19
CA SER A 7 12.65 -1.42 12.82
C SER A 7 11.86 -2.69 12.48
N LEU A 8 12.36 -3.87 12.84
CA LEU A 8 11.66 -5.13 12.61
C LEU A 8 10.33 -5.22 13.36
N VAL A 9 10.31 -4.82 14.63
CA VAL A 9 9.08 -4.78 15.44
C VAL A 9 8.07 -3.81 14.82
N THR A 10 8.53 -2.64 14.39
CA THR A 10 7.68 -1.63 13.73
C THR A 10 7.08 -2.17 12.44
N PHE A 11 7.88 -2.81 11.58
CA PHE A 11 7.42 -3.46 10.36
C PHE A 11 6.36 -4.55 10.61
N LEU A 12 6.60 -5.42 11.60
CA LEU A 12 5.67 -6.50 11.94
C LEU A 12 4.34 -5.97 12.47
N ILE A 13 4.35 -4.88 13.24
CA ILE A 13 3.11 -4.23 13.71
C ILE A 13 2.39 -3.56 12.55
N ALA A 14 3.10 -2.79 11.73
CA ALA A 14 2.52 -2.02 10.64
C ALA A 14 1.94 -2.89 9.52
N PHE A 15 2.59 -4.01 9.18
CA PHE A 15 2.21 -4.85 8.06
C PHE A 15 1.94 -6.31 8.44
N GLY A 16 2.75 -6.90 9.32
CA GLY A 16 2.58 -8.30 9.73
C GLY A 16 1.21 -8.57 10.36
N VAL A 17 0.80 -7.75 11.34
CA VAL A 17 -0.49 -7.89 12.02
C VAL A 17 -1.67 -7.70 11.06
N PRO A 18 -1.77 -6.62 10.26
CA PRO A 18 -2.87 -6.46 9.31
C PRO A 18 -2.94 -7.56 8.25
N ILE A 19 -1.80 -7.99 7.69
CA ILE A 19 -1.76 -9.08 6.70
C ILE A 19 -2.26 -10.38 7.33
N ALA A 20 -1.82 -10.71 8.55
CA ALA A 20 -2.27 -11.90 9.26
C ALA A 20 -3.78 -11.85 9.55
N MET A 21 -4.28 -10.72 10.05
CA MET A 21 -5.71 -10.52 10.31
C MET A 21 -6.55 -10.65 9.04
N MET A 22 -6.10 -10.03 7.94
CA MET A 22 -6.80 -10.09 6.66
C MET A 22 -6.80 -11.51 6.06
N THR A 23 -5.67 -12.20 6.14
CA THR A 23 -5.53 -13.59 5.69
C THR A 23 -6.45 -14.51 6.50
N TRP A 24 -6.46 -14.36 7.83
CA TRP A 24 -7.33 -15.12 8.71
C TRP A 24 -8.81 -14.87 8.42
N ALA A 25 -9.21 -13.61 8.26
CA ALA A 25 -10.57 -13.23 7.90
C ALA A 25 -10.99 -13.84 6.55
N TYR A 26 -10.10 -13.80 5.54
CA TYR A 26 -10.33 -14.38 4.22
C TYR A 26 -10.61 -15.89 4.28
N PHE A 27 -9.81 -16.65 5.04
CA PHE A 27 -10.02 -18.09 5.17
C PHE A 27 -11.27 -18.46 5.96
N LYS A 28 -11.78 -17.56 6.80
CA LYS A 28 -13.04 -17.76 7.54
C LYS A 28 -14.29 -17.48 6.69
N MET A 29 -14.15 -16.79 5.56
CA MET A 29 -15.24 -16.46 4.65
C MET A 29 -15.76 -17.69 3.89
N ASN A 30 -17.02 -17.65 3.49
CA ASN A 30 -17.57 -18.64 2.55
C ASN A 30 -17.00 -18.42 1.14
N ALA A 31 -17.25 -19.38 0.23
CA ALA A 31 -16.70 -19.33 -1.13
C ALA A 31 -17.15 -18.10 -1.94
N THR A 32 -18.39 -17.64 -1.76
CA THR A 32 -18.94 -16.48 -2.47
C THR A 32 -18.23 -15.19 -2.05
N ASP A 33 -18.05 -15.00 -0.75
CA ASP A 33 -17.36 -13.84 -0.18
C ASP A 33 -15.87 -13.85 -0.56
N GLN A 34 -15.22 -15.01 -0.49
CA GLN A 34 -13.85 -15.18 -0.96
C GLN A 34 -13.67 -14.80 -2.43
N GLN A 35 -14.64 -15.14 -3.27
CA GLN A 35 -14.62 -14.79 -4.69
C GLN A 35 -14.85 -13.29 -4.90
N SER A 36 -15.74 -12.66 -4.13
CA SER A 36 -15.93 -11.21 -4.16
C SER A 36 -14.65 -10.47 -3.79
N VAL A 37 -13.99 -10.86 -2.69
CA VAL A 37 -12.72 -10.25 -2.28
C VAL A 37 -11.65 -10.42 -3.36
N LYS A 38 -11.51 -11.63 -3.93
CA LYS A 38 -10.59 -11.86 -5.06
C LYS A 38 -10.90 -10.94 -6.24
N SER A 39 -12.17 -10.80 -6.60
CA SER A 39 -12.60 -9.93 -7.70
C SER A 39 -12.25 -8.47 -7.43
N ASP A 40 -12.48 -7.98 -6.21
CA ASP A 40 -12.16 -6.60 -5.84
C ASP A 40 -10.65 -6.33 -5.87
N PHE A 41 -9.85 -7.25 -5.31
CA PHE A 41 -8.38 -7.15 -5.26
C PHE A 41 -7.70 -7.31 -6.61
N THR A 42 -8.33 -8.03 -7.54
CA THR A 42 -7.83 -8.19 -8.91
C THR A 42 -8.38 -7.13 -9.87
N SER A 43 -9.30 -6.28 -9.41
CA SER A 43 -9.89 -5.25 -10.26
C SER A 43 -8.81 -4.24 -10.71
N PRO A 44 -8.83 -3.79 -11.98
CA PRO A 44 -7.87 -2.79 -12.46
C PRO A 44 -7.89 -1.52 -11.61
N LYS A 45 -9.09 -1.12 -11.16
CA LYS A 45 -9.31 0.02 -10.28
C LYS A 45 -8.51 -0.13 -8.99
N PHE A 46 -8.62 -1.27 -8.30
CA PHE A 46 -7.87 -1.51 -7.07
C PHE A 46 -6.36 -1.57 -7.34
N LEU A 47 -5.96 -2.33 -8.35
CA LEU A 47 -4.55 -2.55 -8.68
C LEU A 47 -3.82 -1.24 -8.95
N VAL A 48 -4.39 -0.31 -9.72
CA VAL A 48 -3.74 0.99 -10.03
C VAL A 48 -3.92 2.06 -8.96
N SER A 49 -4.73 1.82 -7.92
CA SER A 49 -4.99 2.79 -6.85
C SER A 49 -4.46 2.28 -5.51
N MET A 50 -5.36 1.91 -4.59
CA MET A 50 -5.04 1.49 -3.23
C MET A 50 -4.14 0.25 -3.20
N GLY A 51 -4.28 -0.67 -4.15
CA GLY A 51 -3.44 -1.86 -4.24
C GLY A 51 -1.97 -1.52 -4.50
N SER A 52 -1.70 -0.71 -5.53
CA SER A 52 -0.34 -0.21 -5.80
C SER A 52 0.19 0.65 -4.66
N PHE A 53 -0.65 1.51 -4.07
CA PHE A 53 -0.24 2.36 -2.95
C PHE A 53 0.19 1.53 -1.72
N ALA A 54 -0.64 0.58 -1.30
CA ALA A 54 -0.37 -0.27 -0.14
C ALA A 54 0.85 -1.18 -0.37
N LEU A 55 0.96 -1.78 -1.55
CA LEU A 55 2.12 -2.61 -1.90
C LEU A 55 3.41 -1.78 -2.00
N GLY A 56 3.34 -0.57 -2.57
CA GLY A 56 4.45 0.37 -2.63
C GLY A 56 4.96 0.74 -1.23
N ALA A 57 4.06 1.10 -0.33
CA ALA A 57 4.38 1.42 1.07
C ALA A 57 5.03 0.22 1.78
N PHE A 58 4.47 -0.99 1.60
CA PHE A 58 5.04 -2.22 2.14
C PHE A 58 6.47 -2.46 1.66
N LEU A 59 6.74 -2.30 0.35
CA LEU A 59 8.07 -2.54 -0.21
C LEU A 59 9.11 -1.51 0.25
N ILE A 60 8.71 -0.26 0.46
CA ILE A 60 9.59 0.76 1.03
C ILE A 60 9.99 0.37 2.45
N GLU A 61 9.02 0.07 3.31
CA GLU A 61 9.30 -0.31 4.70
C GLU A 61 10.09 -1.63 4.78
N PHE A 62 9.76 -2.60 3.94
CA PHE A 62 10.50 -3.85 3.81
C PHE A 62 11.96 -3.57 3.42
N SER A 63 12.18 -2.71 2.42
CA SER A 63 13.53 -2.34 1.98
C SER A 63 14.33 -1.70 3.12
N ASP A 64 13.71 -0.81 3.89
CA ASP A 64 14.39 -0.09 4.95
C ASP A 64 14.69 -1.01 6.14
N THR A 65 13.74 -1.88 6.52
CA THR A 65 13.90 -2.88 7.60
C THR A 65 14.99 -3.91 7.28
N PHE A 66 15.02 -4.38 6.03
CA PHE A 66 15.92 -5.46 5.61
C PHE A 66 17.16 -4.95 4.87
N ALA A 67 17.37 -3.63 4.80
CA ALA A 67 18.50 -3.01 4.12
C ALA A 67 18.70 -3.53 2.67
N VAL A 68 17.62 -3.54 1.87
CA VAL A 68 17.62 -4.00 0.47
C VAL A 68 17.25 -2.84 -0.49
N PRO A 69 18.16 -1.89 -0.77
CA PRO A 69 17.83 -0.61 -1.41
C PRO A 69 17.16 -0.72 -2.80
N MET A 70 17.45 -1.79 -3.54
CA MET A 70 16.86 -2.03 -4.86
C MET A 70 15.32 -2.15 -4.79
N ILE A 71 14.78 -2.69 -3.69
CA ILE A 71 13.34 -2.85 -3.47
C ILE A 71 12.69 -1.49 -3.19
N LYS A 72 13.39 -0.56 -2.54
CA LYS A 72 12.89 0.79 -2.24
C LYS A 72 12.43 1.52 -3.51
N THR A 73 13.22 1.45 -4.58
CA THR A 73 12.89 2.10 -5.85
C THR A 73 11.61 1.51 -6.45
N MET A 74 11.43 0.19 -6.41
CA MET A 74 10.19 -0.46 -6.88
C MET A 74 8.99 -0.02 -6.04
N GLY A 75 9.16 0.06 -4.72
CA GLY A 75 8.15 0.54 -3.80
C GLY A 75 7.72 1.98 -4.08
N LEU A 76 8.67 2.89 -4.31
CA LEU A 76 8.40 4.29 -4.68
C LEU A 76 7.61 4.41 -5.98
N VAL A 77 7.98 3.64 -7.02
CA VAL A 77 7.24 3.64 -8.28
C VAL A 77 5.78 3.22 -8.08
N LEU A 78 5.55 2.13 -7.34
CA LEU A 78 4.20 1.67 -7.02
C LEU A 78 3.41 2.67 -6.16
N LEU A 79 4.07 3.31 -5.20
CA LEU A 79 3.47 4.34 -4.35
C LEU A 79 2.97 5.53 -5.20
N ILE A 80 3.78 5.99 -6.16
CA ILE A 80 3.42 7.06 -7.11
C ILE A 80 2.25 6.66 -8.01
N ILE A 81 2.31 5.46 -8.60
CA ILE A 81 1.21 4.93 -9.42
C ILE A 81 -0.08 4.89 -8.59
N GLY A 82 0.00 4.35 -7.37
CA GLY A 82 -1.14 4.23 -6.47
C GLY A 82 -1.71 5.57 -6.01
N GLY A 83 -0.86 6.55 -5.71
CA GLY A 83 -1.28 7.90 -5.32
C GLY A 83 -2.03 8.63 -6.44
N ILE A 84 -1.45 8.63 -7.64
CA ILE A 84 -2.07 9.23 -8.83
C ILE A 84 -3.36 8.47 -9.19
N GLY A 85 -3.29 7.14 -9.26
CA GLY A 85 -4.43 6.30 -9.61
C GLY A 85 -5.58 6.42 -8.62
N SER A 86 -5.30 6.53 -7.31
CA SER A 86 -6.31 6.79 -6.29
C SER A 86 -7.02 8.11 -6.51
N SER A 87 -6.28 9.17 -6.85
CA SER A 87 -6.90 10.44 -7.21
C SER A 87 -7.80 10.29 -8.45
N ILE A 88 -7.30 9.71 -9.53
CA ILE A 88 -8.09 9.49 -10.76
C ILE A 88 -9.38 8.72 -10.47
N VAL A 89 -9.28 7.66 -9.67
CA VAL A 89 -10.41 6.83 -9.25
C VAL A 89 -11.44 7.64 -8.45
N THR A 90 -10.99 8.50 -7.55
CA THR A 90 -11.87 9.30 -6.68
C THR A 90 -12.43 10.55 -7.39
N TRP A 91 -11.79 11.03 -8.45
CA TRP A 91 -12.13 12.29 -9.13
C TRP A 91 -13.61 12.41 -9.51
N LYS A 92 -14.18 11.36 -10.11
CA LYS A 92 -15.59 11.34 -10.52
C LYS A 92 -16.56 11.34 -9.34
N ALA A 93 -16.16 10.81 -8.19
CA ALA A 93 -16.99 10.77 -6.99
C ALA A 93 -16.90 12.08 -6.20
N SER A 94 -15.70 12.66 -6.08
CA SER A 94 -15.50 13.95 -5.41
C SER A 94 -14.17 14.58 -5.80
N LYS A 95 -14.23 15.71 -6.51
CA LYS A 95 -13.05 16.49 -6.90
C LYS A 95 -12.26 16.99 -5.68
N VAL A 96 -12.95 17.43 -4.63
CA VAL A 96 -12.31 17.92 -3.39
C VAL A 96 -11.49 16.81 -2.73
N ARG A 97 -12.07 15.62 -2.56
CA ARG A 97 -11.34 14.47 -2.00
C ARG A 97 -10.16 14.06 -2.88
N SER A 98 -10.34 14.08 -4.19
CA SER A 98 -9.28 13.79 -5.16
C SER A 98 -8.07 14.74 -5.03
N LEU A 99 -8.33 16.04 -4.88
CA LEU A 99 -7.29 17.05 -4.67
C LEU A 99 -6.63 16.88 -3.30
N LEU A 100 -7.38 16.55 -2.26
CA LEU A 100 -6.83 16.24 -0.94
C LEU A 100 -5.90 15.02 -0.98
N ILE A 101 -6.28 13.95 -1.69
CA ILE A 101 -5.42 12.78 -1.89
C ILE A 101 -4.10 13.18 -2.56
N LEU A 102 -4.15 14.00 -3.63
CA LEU A 102 -2.94 14.47 -4.29
C LEU A 102 -2.07 15.35 -3.37
N GLY A 103 -2.69 16.26 -2.61
CA GLY A 103 -1.98 17.13 -1.68
C GLY A 103 -1.27 16.34 -0.57
N LEU A 104 -1.99 15.41 0.06
CA LEU A 104 -1.41 14.53 1.09
C LEU A 104 -0.31 13.62 0.51
N PHE A 105 -0.51 13.11 -0.71
CA PHE A 105 0.48 12.30 -1.39
C PHE A 105 1.75 13.09 -1.71
N ALA A 106 1.62 14.31 -2.22
CA ALA A 106 2.75 15.19 -2.50
C ALA A 106 3.54 15.53 -1.22
N LEU A 107 2.84 15.78 -0.10
CA LEU A 107 3.49 15.99 1.20
C LEU A 107 4.25 14.75 1.67
N MET A 108 3.65 13.56 1.54
CA MET A 108 4.31 12.30 1.91
C MET A 108 5.61 12.08 1.12
N VAL A 109 5.57 12.30 -0.20
CA VAL A 109 6.75 12.19 -1.06
C VAL A 109 7.81 13.24 -0.69
N PHE A 110 7.39 14.47 -0.40
CA PHE A 110 8.31 15.53 0.03
C PHE A 110 9.13 15.12 1.27
N PHE A 111 8.47 14.55 2.30
CA PHE A 111 9.16 14.07 3.51
C PHE A 111 10.02 12.82 3.29
N HIS A 112 9.80 12.06 2.23
CA HIS A 112 10.62 10.89 1.90
C HIS A 112 11.87 11.24 1.06
N VAL A 113 11.85 12.37 0.36
CA VAL A 113 12.93 12.81 -0.54
C VAL A 113 13.81 13.91 0.07
N SER A 114 13.27 14.70 1.00
CA SER A 114 13.98 15.79 1.69
C SER A 114 14.64 15.32 2.97
#